data_AF-A0A2U2C3F3-F1
#
_entry.id   AF-A0A2U2C3F3-F1
#
_cell.length_a   1.000
_cell.length_b   1.000
_cell.length_c   1.000
_cell.angle_alpha   90.00
_cell.angle_beta   90.00
_cell.angle_gamma   90.00
#
_symmetry.space_group_name_H-M   'P 1'
#
loop_
_entity.id
_entity.type
_entity.pdbx_description
1 polymer ?
#
loop_
_entity_poly.entity_id
_entity_poly.type
_entity_poly.pdbx_seq_one_letter_code
_entity_poly.pdbx_strand_id
1 'polypeptide(L)'
;MKKVTIIGLGGAGINFLNYLRKKELKNLDLKLLPIEDENIDKNLIEKEIIKDSKVFVVFGVGSNIEKYLLLSDILNQLNLISSYIVLKPFSFEAKTKLQQFENIVEKFKDKSLKIIENDIIQSLGDNLSIKDGFENIDNEIFEFIKLELSKS
;
A
#
# COMPACT_ATOMS: atom_id res chain seq x y z
N MET A 1 -18.04 11.34 9.56
CA MET A 1 -17.56 10.09 8.93
C MET A 1 -16.07 10.24 8.71
N LYS A 2 -15.23 9.24 9.06
CA LYS A 2 -13.78 9.36 8.82
C LYS A 2 -13.52 9.26 7.31
N LYS A 3 -12.79 10.22 6.77
CA LYS A 3 -12.42 10.26 5.35
C LYS A 3 -11.13 9.49 5.14
N VAL A 4 -11.16 8.52 4.24
CA VAL A 4 -10.05 7.61 4.01
C VAL A 4 -9.86 7.44 2.51
N THR A 5 -8.63 7.66 2.04
CA THR A 5 -8.24 7.30 0.68
C THR A 5 -7.23 6.17 0.74
N ILE A 6 -7.47 5.08 0.03
CA ILE A 6 -6.53 3.96 -0.10
C ILE A 6 -6.04 3.94 -1.54
N ILE A 7 -4.75 4.25 -1.73
CA ILE A 7 -4.06 4.23 -3.02
C ILE A 7 -3.41 2.86 -3.19
N GLY A 8 -3.78 2.15 -4.25
CA GLY A 8 -3.15 0.88 -4.63
C GLY A 8 -2.28 1.08 -5.86
N LEU A 9 -0.97 0.80 -5.74
CA LEU A 9 -0.03 0.86 -6.86
C LEU A 9 0.40 -0.54 -7.29
N GLY A 10 0.48 -0.74 -8.60
CA GLY A 10 0.90 -1.99 -9.22
C GLY A 10 0.03 -3.20 -8.84
N GLY A 11 0.54 -4.40 -9.11
CA GLY A 11 -0.22 -5.65 -8.90
C GLY A 11 -0.65 -5.87 -7.45
N ALA A 12 0.25 -5.67 -6.48
CA ALA A 12 -0.05 -5.83 -5.06
C ALA A 12 -1.14 -4.86 -4.58
N GLY A 13 -1.02 -3.58 -4.95
CA GLY A 13 -2.02 -2.57 -4.59
C GLY A 13 -3.38 -2.87 -5.21
N ILE A 14 -3.43 -3.22 -6.50
CA ILE A 14 -4.68 -3.55 -7.20
C ILE A 14 -5.35 -4.80 -6.59
N ASN A 15 -4.58 -5.83 -6.26
CA ASN A 15 -5.09 -7.03 -5.60
C ASN A 15 -5.73 -6.67 -4.25
N PHE A 16 -5.04 -5.88 -3.44
CA PHE A 16 -5.58 -5.44 -2.16
C PHE A 16 -6.85 -4.56 -2.31
N LEU A 17 -6.90 -3.65 -3.28
CA LEU A 17 -8.12 -2.87 -3.54
C LEU A 17 -9.30 -3.78 -3.93
N ASN A 18 -9.05 -4.84 -4.71
CA ASN A 18 -10.07 -5.82 -5.06
C ASN A 18 -10.50 -6.68 -3.86
N TYR A 19 -9.58 -7.01 -2.96
CA TYR A 19 -9.88 -7.63 -1.68
C TYR A 19 -10.80 -6.73 -0.84
N LEU A 20 -10.47 -5.44 -0.72
CA LEU A 20 -11.27 -4.45 0.01
C LEU A 20 -12.67 -4.25 -0.57
N ARG A 21 -12.83 -4.26 -1.90
CA ARG A 21 -14.15 -4.16 -2.54
C ARG A 21 -15.12 -5.26 -2.11
N LYS A 22 -14.59 -6.42 -1.69
CA LYS A 22 -15.39 -7.55 -1.17
C LYS A 22 -15.65 -7.44 0.34
N LYS A 23 -15.04 -6.47 1.04
CA LYS A 23 -15.18 -6.25 2.48
C LYS A 23 -16.00 -5.00 2.73
N GLU A 24 -16.89 -5.05 3.72
CA GLU A 24 -17.63 -3.86 4.15
C GLU A 24 -16.84 -3.09 5.21
N LEU A 25 -16.43 -1.87 4.85
CA LEU A 25 -15.86 -0.88 5.76
C LEU A 25 -16.95 0.13 6.12
N LYS A 26 -17.73 -0.16 7.17
CA LYS A 26 -18.84 0.69 7.61
C LYS A 26 -18.35 1.99 8.24
N ASN A 27 -19.14 3.06 8.10
CA ASN A 27 -18.91 4.38 8.71
C ASN A 27 -17.64 5.13 8.24
N LEU A 28 -17.17 4.82 7.02
CA LEU A 28 -16.04 5.49 6.36
C LEU A 28 -16.48 6.15 5.07
N ASP A 29 -16.01 7.37 4.84
CA ASP A 29 -16.03 8.00 3.52
C ASP A 29 -14.77 7.50 2.81
N LEU A 30 -14.92 6.38 2.09
CA LEU A 30 -13.82 5.59 1.58
C LEU A 30 -13.67 5.76 0.06
N LYS A 31 -12.48 6.21 -0.37
CA LYS A 31 -12.06 6.20 -1.77
C LYS A 31 -11.00 5.11 -1.96
N LEU A 32 -11.25 4.19 -2.89
CA LEU A 32 -10.27 3.22 -3.37
C LEU A 32 -9.71 3.74 -4.71
N LEU A 33 -8.42 4.04 -4.76
CA LEU A 33 -7.78 4.72 -5.88
C LEU A 33 -6.65 3.85 -6.47
N PRO A 34 -6.92 3.06 -7.51
CA PRO A 34 -5.85 2.39 -8.25
C PRO A 34 -5.08 3.42 -9.07
N ILE A 35 -3.74 3.41 -8.98
CA ILE A 35 -2.87 4.27 -9.80
C ILE A 35 -1.74 3.41 -10.36
N GLU A 36 -1.47 3.58 -11.65
CA GLU A 36 -0.32 2.97 -12.32
C GLU A 36 0.95 3.82 -12.12
N ASP A 37 2.10 3.15 -12.08
CA ASP A 37 3.47 3.70 -12.10
C ASP A 37 3.62 5.07 -12.79
N GLU A 38 3.28 5.01 -14.06
CA GLU A 38 3.40 6.06 -15.07
C GLU A 38 2.48 7.25 -14.81
N ASN A 39 1.31 7.00 -14.21
CA ASN A 39 0.21 7.96 -14.07
C ASN A 39 0.26 8.75 -12.76
N ILE A 40 1.31 8.58 -11.94
CA ILE A 40 1.52 9.39 -10.74
C ILE A 40 1.80 10.84 -11.15
N ASP A 41 0.76 11.67 -11.02
CA ASP A 41 0.74 13.11 -11.30
C ASP A 41 -0.02 13.86 -10.19
N LYS A 42 0.48 15.05 -9.85
CA LYS A 42 -0.08 15.86 -8.74
C LYS A 42 -1.53 16.27 -8.99
N ASN A 43 -1.87 16.71 -10.20
CA ASN A 43 -3.21 17.20 -10.49
C ASN A 43 -4.23 16.06 -10.46
N LEU A 44 -3.83 14.88 -10.96
CA LEU A 44 -4.64 13.68 -10.86
C LEU A 44 -4.92 13.32 -9.41
N ILE A 45 -3.87 13.25 -8.59
CA ILE A 45 -3.99 12.88 -7.17
C ILE A 45 -4.87 13.88 -6.44
N GLU A 46 -4.60 15.18 -6.55
CA GLU A 46 -5.37 16.23 -5.88
C GLU A 46 -6.86 16.21 -6.23
N LYS A 47 -7.19 15.88 -7.49
CA LYS A 47 -8.57 15.77 -7.97
C LYS A 47 -9.29 14.52 -7.43
N GLU A 48 -8.59 13.40 -7.32
CA GLU A 48 -9.22 12.09 -7.04
C GLU A 48 -9.28 11.75 -5.54
N ILE A 49 -8.37 12.29 -4.73
CA ILE A 49 -8.36 12.06 -3.28
C ILE A 49 -9.55 12.76 -2.60
N ILE A 50 -9.97 12.20 -1.46
CA ILE A 50 -10.90 12.92 -0.60
C ILE A 50 -10.10 13.98 0.19
N LYS A 51 -10.52 15.24 0.10
CA LYS A 51 -9.91 16.34 0.86
C LYS A 51 -9.92 16.05 2.36
N ASP A 52 -8.78 16.26 3.02
CA ASP A 52 -8.52 16.02 4.44
C ASP A 52 -8.65 14.54 4.87
N SER A 53 -8.48 13.61 3.93
CA SER A 53 -8.50 12.17 4.25
C SER A 53 -7.18 11.68 4.84
N LYS A 54 -7.26 10.65 5.69
CA LYS A 54 -6.09 9.81 5.99
C LYS A 54 -5.81 8.94 4.77
N VAL A 55 -4.56 8.91 4.32
CA VAL A 55 -4.15 8.22 3.10
C VAL A 55 -3.37 6.96 3.46
N PHE A 56 -3.74 5.83 2.89
CA PHE A 56 -2.96 4.60 2.94
C PHE A 56 -2.46 4.27 1.54
N VAL A 57 -1.15 4.08 1.38
CA VAL A 57 -0.54 3.73 0.10
C VAL A 57 -0.07 2.29 0.19
N VAL A 58 -0.58 1.42 -0.68
CA VAL A 58 -0.24 -0.01 -0.71
C VAL A 58 0.47 -0.32 -2.02
N PHE A 59 1.68 -0.85 -1.92
CA PHE A 59 2.46 -1.23 -3.09
C PHE A 59 3.46 -2.33 -2.77
N GLY A 60 3.76 -3.16 -3.76
CA GLY A 60 4.90 -4.07 -3.71
C GLY A 60 6.10 -3.41 -4.36
N VAL A 61 7.30 -3.65 -3.81
CA VAL A 61 8.49 -3.04 -4.40
C VAL A 61 8.77 -3.65 -5.77
N GLY A 62 8.56 -2.81 -6.79
CA GLY A 62 8.92 -3.06 -8.18
C GLY A 62 10.01 -2.09 -8.66
N SER A 63 10.06 -1.89 -9.97
CA SER A 63 11.13 -1.16 -10.65
C SER A 63 11.12 0.37 -10.46
N ASN A 64 10.03 0.97 -9.97
CA ASN A 64 9.78 2.41 -10.07
C ASN A 64 9.84 3.14 -8.71
N ILE A 65 10.95 3.02 -7.97
CA ILE A 65 11.14 3.74 -6.69
C ILE A 65 10.82 5.24 -6.81
N GLU A 66 11.32 5.89 -7.86
CA GLU A 66 11.17 7.34 -8.05
C GLU A 66 9.71 7.77 -8.06
N LYS A 67 8.82 6.94 -8.61
CA LYS A 67 7.38 7.18 -8.66
C LYS A 67 6.76 7.10 -7.26
N TYR A 68 7.19 6.16 -6.43
CA TYR A 68 6.73 6.06 -5.03
C TYR A 68 7.18 7.24 -4.17
N LEU A 69 8.41 7.71 -4.38
CA LEU A 69 8.93 8.93 -3.73
C LEU A 69 8.15 10.17 -4.17
N LEU A 70 7.94 10.31 -5.48
CA LEU A 70 7.14 11.41 -6.05
C LEU A 70 5.72 11.44 -5.46
N LEU A 71 5.06 10.29 -5.37
CA LEU A 71 3.74 10.20 -4.72
C LEU A 71 3.81 10.66 -3.26
N SER A 72 4.82 10.20 -2.52
CA SER A 72 4.99 10.62 -1.12
C SER A 72 5.16 12.13 -1.00
N ASP A 73 5.95 12.74 -1.87
CA ASP A 73 6.16 14.19 -1.89
C ASP A 73 4.88 14.94 -2.23
N ILE A 74 4.10 14.45 -3.20
CA ILE A 74 2.79 15.01 -3.55
C ILE A 74 1.85 14.99 -2.34
N LEU A 75 1.74 13.85 -1.64
CA LEU A 75 0.88 13.72 -0.46
C LEU A 75 1.33 14.65 0.69
N ASN A 76 2.63 14.84 0.87
CA ASN A 76 3.18 15.79 1.85
C ASN A 76 2.84 17.24 1.47
N GLN A 77 2.99 17.60 0.18
CA GLN A 77 2.63 18.95 -0.31
C GLN A 77 1.14 19.26 -0.15
N LEU A 78 0.28 18.23 -0.20
CA LEU A 78 -1.16 18.35 0.04
C LEU A 78 -1.52 18.34 1.54
N ASN A 79 -0.53 18.30 2.44
CA ASN A 79 -0.68 18.23 3.90
C ASN A 79 -1.54 17.04 4.38
N LEU A 80 -1.43 15.89 3.70
CA LEU A 80 -2.18 14.69 4.04
C LEU A 80 -1.38 13.76 4.96
N ILE A 81 -2.05 13.21 5.96
CA ILE A 81 -1.46 12.18 6.82
C ILE A 81 -1.45 10.87 6.04
N SER A 82 -0.26 10.44 5.63
CA SER A 82 -0.06 9.23 4.83
C SER A 82 0.63 8.11 5.62
N SER A 83 0.18 6.87 5.42
CA SER A 83 0.83 5.65 5.89
C SER A 83 1.11 4.74 4.70
N TYR A 84 2.29 4.13 4.67
CA TYR A 84 2.80 3.35 3.56
C TYR A 84 2.86 1.89 3.97
N ILE A 85 2.24 1.02 3.18
CA ILE A 85 2.27 -0.43 3.35
C ILE A 85 3.05 -1.00 2.17
N VAL A 86 4.23 -1.54 2.48
CA VAL A 86 5.22 -1.94 1.49
C VAL A 86 5.43 -3.44 1.56
N LEU A 87 5.16 -4.13 0.45
CA LEU A 87 5.44 -5.56 0.34
C LEU A 87 6.89 -5.74 -0.12
N LYS A 88 7.69 -6.36 0.74
CA LYS A 88 9.06 -6.79 0.44
C LYS A 88 9.00 -7.90 -0.61
N PRO A 89 9.83 -7.84 -1.66
CA PRO A 89 9.85 -8.85 -2.73
C PRO A 89 10.21 -10.23 -2.16
N PHE A 90 9.83 -11.30 -2.87
CA PHE A 90 10.20 -12.66 -2.46
C PHE A 90 11.72 -12.86 -2.51
N SER A 91 12.25 -13.71 -1.65
CA SER A 91 13.69 -14.03 -1.61
C SER A 91 14.23 -14.63 -2.91
N PHE A 92 13.37 -15.26 -3.72
CA PHE A 92 13.73 -15.82 -5.03
C PHE A 92 13.65 -14.81 -6.19
N GLU A 93 13.17 -13.59 -5.95
CA GLU A 93 13.14 -12.54 -6.98
C GLU A 93 14.54 -11.94 -7.23
N ALA A 94 14.64 -11.08 -8.25
CA ALA A 94 15.90 -10.43 -8.60
C ALA A 94 16.46 -9.59 -7.43
N LYS A 95 17.78 -9.71 -7.18
CA LYS A 95 18.49 -8.94 -6.13
C LYS A 95 18.28 -7.44 -6.22
N THR A 96 18.08 -6.91 -7.43
CA THR A 96 17.78 -5.51 -7.65
C THR A 96 16.50 -5.08 -6.94
N LYS A 97 15.45 -5.90 -6.87
CA LYS A 97 14.22 -5.57 -6.14
C LYS A 97 14.45 -5.44 -4.64
N LEU A 98 15.32 -6.29 -4.07
CA LEU A 98 15.68 -6.19 -2.65
C LEU A 98 16.43 -4.89 -2.36
N GLN A 99 17.41 -4.53 -3.20
CA GLN A 99 18.12 -3.24 -3.09
C GLN A 99 17.16 -2.06 -3.21
N GLN A 100 16.18 -2.17 -4.11
CA GLN A 100 15.15 -1.14 -4.26
C GLN A 100 14.28 -1.01 -3.01
N PHE A 101 13.96 -2.14 -2.37
CA PHE A 101 13.19 -2.17 -1.14
C PHE A 101 13.96 -1.53 0.01
N GLU A 102 15.22 -1.88 0.19
CA GLU A 102 16.09 -1.29 1.22
C GLU A 102 16.19 0.24 1.07
N ASN A 103 16.32 0.72 -0.17
CA ASN A 103 16.34 2.15 -0.47
C ASN A 103 15.01 2.84 -0.12
N ILE A 104 13.87 2.20 -0.41
CA ILE A 104 12.55 2.72 -0.01
C ILE A 104 12.44 2.79 1.52
N VAL A 105 12.84 1.74 2.23
CA VAL A 105 12.82 1.71 3.70
C VAL A 105 13.68 2.83 4.27
N GLU A 106 14.87 3.04 3.74
CA GLU A 106 15.76 4.14 4.16
C GLU A 106 15.11 5.51 3.93
N LYS A 107 14.54 5.74 2.74
CA LYS A 107 13.89 7.02 2.39
C LYS A 107 12.59 7.27 3.15
N PHE A 108 11.92 6.22 3.61
CA PHE A 108 10.67 6.30 4.37
C PHE A 108 10.86 6.08 5.88
N LYS A 109 12.10 6.10 6.39
CA LYS A 109 12.41 5.88 7.82
C LYS A 109 11.66 6.81 8.78
N ASP A 110 11.40 8.05 8.36
CA ASP A 110 10.71 9.07 9.17
C ASP A 110 9.19 9.11 8.89
N LYS A 111 8.67 8.15 8.13
CA LYS A 111 7.25 8.06 7.76
C LYS A 111 6.58 6.88 8.47
N SER A 112 5.24 6.91 8.51
CA SER A 112 4.45 5.76 9.00
C SER A 112 4.53 4.62 7.99
N LEU A 113 5.39 3.63 8.26
CA LEU A 113 5.71 2.53 7.36
C LEU A 113 5.35 1.17 8.00
N LYS A 114 4.57 0.36 7.29
CA LYS A 114 4.32 -1.06 7.58
C LYS A 114 4.96 -1.89 6.48
N ILE A 115 5.87 -2.78 6.86
CA ILE A 115 6.50 -3.75 5.97
C ILE A 115 5.77 -5.08 6.10
N ILE A 116 5.49 -5.72 4.97
CA ILE A 116 4.95 -7.09 4.89
C ILE A 116 5.88 -7.91 4.00
N GLU A 117 6.27 -9.08 4.45
CA GLU A 117 7.19 -9.95 3.72
C GLU A 117 6.42 -10.91 2.82
N ASN A 118 6.64 -10.88 1.51
CA ASN A 118 6.00 -11.83 0.59
C ASN A 118 6.34 -13.29 0.91
N ASP A 119 7.53 -13.54 1.46
CA ASP A 119 7.99 -14.87 1.86
C ASP A 119 7.14 -15.48 2.99
N ILE A 120 6.29 -14.70 3.66
CA ILE A 120 5.31 -15.25 4.61
C ILE A 120 4.44 -16.33 3.95
N ILE A 121 4.18 -16.23 2.65
CA ILE A 121 3.43 -17.24 1.88
C ILE A 121 4.11 -18.61 1.96
N GLN A 122 5.44 -18.66 1.93
CA GLN A 122 6.20 -19.90 1.99
C GLN A 122 6.09 -20.58 3.37
N SER A 123 5.85 -19.79 4.42
CA SER A 123 5.75 -20.29 5.80
C SER A 123 4.37 -20.88 6.15
N LEU A 124 3.36 -20.71 5.29
CA LEU A 124 1.99 -21.13 5.55
C LEU A 124 1.75 -22.65 5.38
N GLY A 125 2.76 -23.38 4.92
CA GLY A 125 2.75 -24.85 4.81
C GLY A 125 2.11 -25.39 3.53
N ASP A 126 2.40 -26.66 3.21
CA ASP A 126 2.11 -27.30 1.91
C ASP A 126 0.61 -27.43 1.56
N ASN A 127 -0.29 -27.19 2.53
CA ASN A 127 -1.74 -27.35 2.35
C ASN A 127 -2.46 -26.06 1.91
N LEU A 128 -1.76 -24.91 1.88
CA LEU A 128 -2.35 -23.64 1.46
C LEU A 128 -1.91 -23.30 0.04
N SER A 129 -2.87 -22.91 -0.79
CA SER A 129 -2.54 -22.45 -2.14
C SER A 129 -1.83 -21.09 -2.09
N ILE A 130 -1.07 -20.77 -3.13
CA ILE A 130 -0.45 -19.44 -3.29
C ILE A 130 -1.52 -18.33 -3.18
N LYS A 131 -2.74 -18.59 -3.66
CA LYS A 131 -3.87 -17.68 -3.56
C LYS A 131 -4.27 -17.40 -2.11
N ASP A 132 -4.33 -18.44 -1.27
CA ASP A 132 -4.63 -18.29 0.16
C ASP A 132 -3.54 -17.49 0.88
N GLY A 133 -2.28 -17.67 0.45
CA GLY A 133 -1.16 -16.87 0.92
C GLY A 133 -1.31 -15.38 0.62
N PHE A 134 -1.69 -15.02 -0.62
CA PHE A 134 -1.97 -13.62 -0.97
C PHE A 134 -3.19 -13.06 -0.23
N GLU A 135 -4.24 -13.86 -0.03
CA GLU A 135 -5.40 -13.43 0.74
C GLU A 135 -5.06 -13.17 2.22
N ASN A 136 -4.11 -13.94 2.79
CA ASN A 136 -3.60 -13.68 4.13
C ASN A 136 -2.81 -12.36 4.20
N ILE A 137 -1.96 -12.08 3.21
CA ILE A 137 -1.28 -10.78 3.09
C ILE A 137 -2.30 -9.64 3.02
N ASP A 138 -3.31 -9.76 2.15
CA ASP A 138 -4.36 -8.74 2.02
C ASP A 138 -5.12 -8.54 3.34
N ASN A 139 -5.38 -9.62 4.08
CA ASN A 139 -5.98 -9.56 5.40
C ASN A 139 -5.09 -8.85 6.44
N GLU A 140 -3.77 -9.09 6.41
CA GLU A 140 -2.82 -8.39 7.28
C GLU A 140 -2.80 -6.88 6.99
N ILE A 141 -2.79 -6.49 5.71
CA ILE A 141 -2.91 -5.08 5.30
C ILE A 141 -4.21 -4.48 5.83
N PHE A 142 -5.33 -5.20 5.69
CA PHE A 142 -6.63 -4.76 6.15
C PHE A 142 -6.69 -4.52 7.67
N GLU A 143 -6.17 -5.46 8.47
CA GLU A 143 -6.14 -5.32 9.93
C GLU A 143 -5.22 -4.17 10.38
N PHE A 144 -4.09 -3.96 9.69
CA PHE A 144 -3.25 -2.78 9.93
C PHE A 144 -4.01 -1.47 9.67
N ILE A 145 -4.73 -1.35 8.55
CA ILE A 145 -5.52 -0.15 8.25
C ILE A 145 -6.61 0.07 9.32
N LYS A 146 -7.30 -0.98 9.75
CA LYS A 146 -8.30 -0.87 10.83
C LYS A 146 -7.70 -0.38 12.14
N LEU A 147 -6.55 -0.92 12.53
CA LEU A 147 -5.82 -0.48 13.72
C LEU A 147 -5.39 0.99 13.61
N GLU A 148 -4.88 1.40 12.46
CA GLU A 148 -4.51 2.80 12.21
C GLU A 148 -5.70 3.75 12.23
N LEU A 149 -6.86 3.30 11.82
CA LEU A 149 -8.10 4.07 11.88
C LEU A 149 -8.71 4.14 13.27
N SER A 150 -8.38 3.22 14.19
CA SER A 150 -8.90 3.26 15.57
C SER A 150 -8.11 4.20 16.49
N LYS A 151 -6.87 4.55 16.14
CA LYS A 151 -6.00 5.49 16.88
C LYS A 151 -6.39 6.96 16.72
N SER A 152 -7.37 7.27 15.87
CA SER A 152 -7.83 8.63 15.52
C SER A 152 -9.26 8.85 16.01
#